data_AF-A0A533TK15-F1
#
_entry.id   AF-A0A533TK15-F1
#
_cell.length_a   1.000
_cell.length_b   1.000
_cell.length_c   1.000
_cell.angle_alpha   90.00
_cell.angle_beta   90.00
_cell.angle_gamma   90.00
#
_symmetry.space_group_name_H-M   'P 1'
#
loop_
_entity.id
_entity.type
_entity.pdbx_description
1 polymer ?
#
loop_
_entity_poly.entity_id
_entity_poly.type
_entity_poly.pdbx_seq_one_letter_code
_entity_poly.pdbx_strand_id
1 'polypeptide(L)'
;MAAGKTYSSVSELYAKHASAEECDSFVKSLNSRKLAKTLFALRSKAGLTQKELAEKIGITQSKVSKIEHAQDVTLTVGDILQYCDALDLQLHVGLMPDGMTLVNQVKFHWNELQRHLEKIQEISRGDAGMEKAARDFTFEAAHNITDGLLASLGNVMPKQENEELLTVSAPSDSKELPEDCSPATLSKQLCHHEK
;
A
#
# COMPACT_ATOMS: atom_id res chain seq x y z
N MET A 1 -31.10 -29.44 17.70
CA MET A 1 -30.07 -28.38 17.79
C MET A 1 -29.47 -28.24 16.40
N ALA A 2 -29.79 -27.18 15.64
CA ALA A 2 -29.24 -26.99 14.31
C ALA A 2 -27.76 -26.58 14.44
N ALA A 3 -26.86 -27.32 13.79
CA ALA A 3 -25.44 -26.98 13.73
C ALA A 3 -25.28 -25.62 13.00
N GLY A 4 -24.71 -24.63 13.69
CA GLY A 4 -24.42 -23.33 13.09
C GLY A 4 -23.44 -23.50 11.93
N LYS A 5 -23.80 -23.01 10.75
CA LYS A 5 -22.90 -23.01 9.58
C LYS A 5 -21.68 -22.13 9.90
N THR A 6 -20.49 -22.68 9.75
CA THR A 6 -19.22 -21.94 9.84
C THR A 6 -18.79 -21.49 8.45
N TYR A 7 -18.18 -20.31 8.35
CA TYR A 7 -17.66 -19.74 7.10
C TYR A 7 -16.14 -19.61 7.19
N SER A 8 -15.46 -19.73 6.04
CA SER A 8 -13.99 -19.69 5.97
C SER A 8 -13.43 -18.27 6.13
N SER A 9 -14.23 -17.25 5.84
CA SER A 9 -13.90 -15.85 6.04
C SER A 9 -15.12 -15.00 6.38
N VAL A 10 -14.89 -13.86 7.03
CA VAL A 10 -15.93 -12.85 7.28
C VAL A 10 -16.47 -12.31 5.96
N SER A 11 -15.62 -12.23 4.94
CA SER A 11 -15.95 -11.88 3.57
C SER A 11 -16.98 -12.82 2.96
N GLU A 12 -16.77 -14.13 3.11
CA GLU A 12 -17.70 -15.16 2.63
C GLU A 12 -19.06 -15.09 3.35
N LEU A 13 -19.05 -14.77 4.65
CA LEU A 13 -20.27 -14.57 5.42
C LEU A 13 -21.08 -13.38 4.89
N TYR A 14 -20.44 -12.22 4.69
CA TYR A 14 -21.11 -11.02 4.17
C TYR A 14 -21.61 -11.23 2.75
N ALA A 15 -20.82 -11.84 1.87
CA ALA A 15 -21.23 -12.12 0.50
C ALA A 15 -22.48 -13.01 0.39
N LYS A 16 -22.71 -13.88 1.37
CA LYS A 16 -23.83 -14.83 1.35
C LYS A 16 -25.06 -14.36 2.13
N HIS A 17 -24.94 -13.39 3.03
CA HIS A 17 -26.01 -13.04 3.98
C HIS A 17 -26.27 -11.55 4.15
N ALA A 18 -25.38 -10.68 3.70
CA ALA A 18 -25.57 -9.24 3.80
C ALA A 18 -26.25 -8.70 2.53
N SER A 19 -27.09 -7.68 2.72
CA SER A 19 -27.62 -6.89 1.61
C SER A 19 -26.50 -6.11 0.90
N ALA A 20 -26.79 -5.63 -0.31
CA ALA A 20 -25.87 -4.78 -1.06
C ALA A 20 -25.47 -3.51 -0.26
N GLU A 21 -26.42 -2.92 0.48
CA GLU A 21 -26.19 -1.74 1.32
C GLU A 21 -25.28 -2.04 2.52
N GLU A 22 -25.45 -3.21 3.15
CA GLU A 22 -24.58 -3.67 4.24
C GLU A 22 -23.17 -4.01 3.75
N CYS A 23 -23.05 -4.58 2.54
CA CYS A 23 -21.76 -4.83 1.89
C CYS A 23 -21.04 -3.52 1.56
N ASP A 24 -21.74 -2.55 0.98
CA ASP A 24 -21.18 -1.23 0.67
C ASP A 24 -20.70 -0.49 1.92
N SER A 25 -21.50 -0.52 2.99
CA SER A 25 -21.13 0.05 4.29
C SER A 25 -19.88 -0.63 4.87
N PHE A 26 -19.82 -1.97 4.78
CA PHE A 26 -18.67 -2.73 5.22
C PHE A 26 -17.41 -2.39 4.43
N VAL A 27 -17.48 -2.36 3.09
CA VAL A 27 -16.35 -1.98 2.22
C VAL A 27 -15.88 -0.56 2.51
N LYS A 28 -16.79 0.40 2.67
CA LYS A 28 -16.46 1.77 3.09
C LYS A 28 -15.72 1.80 4.43
N SER A 29 -16.14 0.97 5.40
CA SER A 29 -15.48 0.86 6.72
C SER A 29 -14.10 0.19 6.68
N LEU A 30 -13.84 -0.65 5.66
CA LEU A 30 -12.54 -1.26 5.44
C LEU A 30 -11.58 -0.26 4.77
N ASN A 31 -12.09 0.49 3.79
CA ASN A 31 -11.34 1.52 3.05
C ASN A 31 -10.98 2.72 3.93
N SER A 32 -11.81 3.04 4.93
CA SER A 32 -11.55 4.16 5.85
C SER A 32 -10.43 3.90 6.86
N ARG A 33 -9.79 2.73 6.86
CA ARG A 33 -8.74 2.32 7.82
C ARG A 33 -7.52 1.70 7.13
N LYS A 34 -7.31 2.00 5.84
CA LYS A 34 -6.24 1.40 5.03
C LYS A 34 -4.86 1.79 5.55
N LEU A 35 -4.67 3.07 5.91
CA LEU A 35 -3.42 3.56 6.48
C LEU A 35 -3.18 2.99 7.88
N ALA A 36 -4.20 3.01 8.76
CA ALA A 36 -4.10 2.44 10.10
C ALA A 36 -3.70 0.94 10.08
N LYS A 37 -4.32 0.15 9.18
CA LYS A 37 -3.95 -1.26 8.96
C LYS A 37 -2.53 -1.42 8.43
N THR A 38 -2.08 -0.53 7.56
CA THR A 38 -0.71 -0.57 7.03
C THR A 38 0.29 -0.32 8.15
N LEU A 39 0.06 0.67 9.02
CA LEU A 39 0.91 0.93 10.19
C LEU A 39 0.98 -0.29 11.12
N PHE A 40 -0.16 -0.94 11.38
CA PHE A 40 -0.21 -2.20 12.13
C PHE A 40 0.61 -3.32 11.48
N ALA A 41 0.50 -3.49 10.16
CA ALA A 41 1.22 -4.50 9.41
C ALA A 41 2.74 -4.23 9.43
N LEU A 42 3.16 -2.98 9.27
CA LEU A 42 4.56 -2.55 9.33
C LEU A 42 5.16 -2.82 10.71
N ARG A 43 4.45 -2.46 11.80
CA ARG A 43 4.88 -2.80 13.16
C ARG A 43 5.02 -4.32 13.34
N SER A 44 4.01 -5.07 12.92
CA SER A 44 4.00 -6.53 13.06
C SER A 44 5.14 -7.18 12.27
N LYS A 45 5.46 -6.66 11.08
CA LYS A 45 6.60 -7.12 10.26
C LYS A 45 7.95 -6.83 10.94
N ALA A 46 8.05 -5.74 11.68
CA ALA A 46 9.22 -5.43 12.50
C ALA A 46 9.30 -6.27 13.79
N GLY A 47 8.32 -7.16 14.04
CA GLY A 47 8.31 -8.05 15.20
C GLY A 47 8.00 -7.36 16.52
N LEU A 48 7.53 -6.10 16.49
CA LEU A 48 7.25 -5.32 17.69
C LEU A 48 5.82 -5.52 18.16
N THR A 49 5.62 -5.67 19.46
CA THR A 49 4.31 -5.50 20.11
C THR A 49 3.93 -4.03 20.17
N GLN A 50 2.65 -3.73 20.42
CA GLN A 50 2.21 -2.34 20.63
C GLN A 50 2.92 -1.66 21.80
N LYS A 51 3.28 -2.44 22.84
CA LYS A 51 3.99 -1.94 24.02
C LYS A 51 5.44 -1.60 23.68
N GLU A 52 6.14 -2.47 22.97
CA GLU A 52 7.53 -2.21 22.55
C GLU A 52 7.63 -1.04 21.58
N LEU A 53 6.69 -0.92 20.63
CA LEU A 53 6.62 0.25 19.77
C LEU A 53 6.42 1.52 20.61
N ALA A 54 5.43 1.52 21.51
CA ALA A 54 5.15 2.64 22.40
C ALA A 54 6.37 3.09 23.20
N GLU A 55 7.11 2.14 23.79
CA GLU A 55 8.36 2.40 24.51
C GLU A 55 9.44 2.99 23.60
N LYS A 56 9.59 2.46 22.37
CA LYS A 56 10.60 2.93 21.40
C LYS A 56 10.41 4.40 21.01
N ILE A 57 9.16 4.86 20.85
CA ILE A 57 8.84 6.25 20.43
C ILE A 57 8.30 7.13 21.56
N GLY A 58 8.39 6.67 22.81
CA GLY A 58 8.03 7.48 23.98
C GLY A 58 6.54 7.86 24.07
N ILE A 59 5.64 7.01 23.59
CA ILE A 59 4.18 7.19 23.71
C ILE A 59 3.55 6.07 24.54
N THR A 60 2.26 6.16 24.85
CA THR A 60 1.56 5.09 25.57
C THR A 60 1.13 3.98 24.62
N GLN A 61 1.10 2.73 25.11
CA GLN A 61 0.54 1.59 24.36
C GLN A 61 -0.91 1.85 23.95
N SER A 62 -1.70 2.53 24.78
CA SER A 62 -3.06 2.92 24.44
C SER A 62 -3.12 3.91 23.26
N LYS A 63 -2.12 4.79 23.09
CA LYS A 63 -2.02 5.65 21.92
C LYS A 63 -1.72 4.84 20.67
N VAL A 64 -0.78 3.89 20.72
CA VAL A 64 -0.52 2.96 19.61
C VAL A 64 -1.79 2.20 19.21
N SER A 65 -2.50 1.63 20.19
CA SER A 65 -3.76 0.93 19.93
C SER A 65 -4.81 1.85 19.28
N LYS A 66 -4.92 3.11 19.71
CA LYS A 66 -5.84 4.08 19.10
C LYS A 66 -5.47 4.35 17.65
N ILE A 67 -4.19 4.55 17.35
CA ILE A 67 -3.68 4.78 15.97
C ILE A 67 -4.02 3.60 15.06
N GLU A 68 -3.76 2.36 15.50
CA GLU A 68 -3.98 1.16 14.67
C GLU A 68 -5.45 0.83 14.41
N HIS A 69 -6.36 1.42 15.19
CA HIS A 69 -7.82 1.22 15.06
C HIS A 69 -8.56 2.49 14.58
N ALA A 70 -7.84 3.58 14.37
CA ALA A 70 -8.40 4.85 13.94
C ALA A 70 -8.90 4.81 12.50
N GLN A 71 -9.79 5.73 12.16
CA GLN A 71 -10.08 6.05 10.76
C GLN A 71 -8.92 6.86 10.19
N ASP A 72 -8.57 6.64 8.93
CA ASP A 72 -7.41 7.28 8.28
C ASP A 72 -7.52 8.81 8.31
N VAL A 73 -8.74 9.36 8.18
CA VAL A 73 -9.01 10.80 8.27
C VAL A 73 -8.74 11.42 9.65
N THR A 74 -8.64 10.59 10.68
CA THR A 74 -8.33 11.02 12.06
C THR A 74 -6.86 10.87 12.41
N LEU A 75 -6.09 10.17 11.57
CA LEU A 75 -4.65 10.03 11.76
C LEU A 75 -3.96 11.36 11.46
N THR A 76 -3.01 11.73 12.32
CA THR A 76 -2.17 12.89 12.06
C THR A 76 -0.90 12.47 11.33
N VAL A 77 -0.32 13.38 10.55
CA VAL A 77 1.02 13.18 9.97
C VAL A 77 2.06 12.87 11.05
N GLY A 78 1.92 13.48 12.23
CA GLY A 78 2.79 13.20 13.37
C GLY A 78 2.70 11.75 13.88
N ASP A 79 1.52 11.12 13.82
CA ASP A 79 1.37 9.71 14.18
C ASP A 79 2.06 8.79 13.17
N ILE A 80 2.00 9.13 11.88
CA ILE A 80 2.70 8.39 10.82
C ILE A 80 4.22 8.53 10.99
N LEU A 81 4.71 9.76 11.22
CA LEU A 81 6.13 10.04 11.41
C LEU A 81 6.71 9.32 12.65
N GLN A 82 5.93 9.17 13.71
CA GLN A 82 6.32 8.34 14.87
C GLN A 82 6.58 6.89 14.45
N TYR A 83 5.73 6.29 13.61
CA TYR A 83 5.99 4.94 13.09
C TYR A 83 7.22 4.92 12.18
N CYS A 84 7.40 5.94 11.34
CA CYS A 84 8.58 6.04 10.49
C CYS A 84 9.88 6.04 11.31
N ASP A 85 9.94 6.83 12.39
CA ASP A 85 11.08 6.90 13.31
C ASP A 85 11.33 5.56 14.02
N ALA A 86 10.27 4.90 14.49
CA ALA A 86 10.39 3.58 15.13
C ALA A 86 10.85 2.47 14.19
N LEU A 87 10.57 2.58 12.89
CA LEU A 87 10.73 1.50 11.91
C LEU A 87 11.83 1.79 10.88
N ASP A 88 12.59 2.87 11.07
CA ASP A 88 13.63 3.33 10.14
C ASP A 88 13.09 3.53 8.71
N LEU A 89 11.88 4.08 8.60
CA LEU A 89 11.20 4.36 7.34
C LEU A 89 11.20 5.87 7.04
N GLN A 90 11.00 6.22 5.77
CA GLN A 90 10.75 7.60 5.34
C GLN A 90 9.32 7.74 4.82
N LEU A 91 8.65 8.84 5.20
CA LEU A 91 7.32 9.17 4.70
C LEU A 91 7.44 9.96 3.41
N HIS A 92 6.83 9.44 2.33
CA HIS A 92 6.67 10.13 1.06
C HIS A 92 5.18 10.40 0.83
N VAL A 93 4.82 11.65 0.55
CA VAL A 93 3.43 12.06 0.24
C VAL A 93 3.40 12.61 -1.18
N GLY A 94 2.58 12.01 -2.03
CA GLY A 94 2.33 12.46 -3.40
C GLY A 94 0.93 13.07 -3.53
N LEU A 95 0.83 14.18 -4.26
CA LEU A 95 -0.45 14.78 -4.64
C LEU A 95 -0.60 14.62 -6.16
N MET A 96 -1.74 14.10 -6.58
CA MET A 96 -2.05 13.82 -7.98
C MET A 96 -3.31 14.58 -8.38
N PRO A 97 -3.43 15.03 -9.64
CA PRO A 97 -4.68 15.59 -10.15
C PRO A 97 -5.83 14.59 -10.03
N ASP A 98 -7.01 15.07 -9.65
CA ASP A 98 -8.22 14.26 -9.59
C ASP A 98 -8.64 13.78 -10.99
N GLY A 99 -9.14 12.54 -11.10
CA GLY A 99 -9.51 11.90 -12.38
C GLY A 99 -8.34 11.62 -13.32
N MET A 100 -7.10 11.51 -12.81
CA MET A 100 -5.94 11.18 -13.63
C MET A 100 -6.01 9.72 -14.11
N THR A 101 -6.12 9.54 -15.42
CA THR A 101 -6.07 8.20 -16.05
C THR A 101 -4.80 7.43 -15.69
N LEU A 102 -4.88 6.10 -15.66
CA LEU A 102 -3.72 5.21 -15.43
C LEU A 102 -2.55 5.52 -16.38
N VAL A 103 -2.83 5.86 -17.64
CA VAL A 103 -1.80 6.25 -18.61
C VAL A 103 -1.03 7.50 -18.15
N ASN A 104 -1.71 8.49 -17.59
CA ASN A 104 -1.08 9.69 -17.07
C ASN A 104 -0.36 9.43 -15.74
N GLN A 105 -0.84 8.50 -14.90
CA GLN A 105 -0.12 8.06 -13.71
C GLN A 105 1.21 7.38 -14.08
N VAL A 106 1.21 6.51 -15.10
CA VAL A 106 2.45 5.90 -15.62
C VAL A 106 3.43 6.97 -16.10
N LYS A 107 2.96 7.99 -16.84
CA LYS A 107 3.80 9.12 -17.27
C LYS A 107 4.35 9.92 -16.07
N PHE A 108 3.52 10.17 -15.06
CA PHE A 108 3.95 10.85 -13.84
C PHE A 108 5.07 10.08 -13.14
N HIS A 109 4.90 8.77 -12.93
CA HIS A 109 5.91 7.93 -12.29
C HIS A 109 7.18 7.80 -13.13
N TRP A 110 7.08 7.79 -14.46
CA TRP A 110 8.25 7.86 -15.33
C TRP A 110 9.07 9.13 -15.10
N ASN A 111 8.41 10.29 -15.02
CA ASN A 111 9.10 11.57 -14.76
C ASN A 111 9.77 11.56 -13.39
N GLU A 112 9.11 11.00 -12.37
CA GLU A 112 9.68 10.88 -11.02
C GLU A 112 10.89 9.95 -10.98
N LEU A 113 10.82 8.82 -11.68
CA LEU A 113 11.94 7.91 -11.85
C LEU A 113 13.13 8.60 -12.54
N GLN A 114 12.87 9.31 -13.64
CA GLN A 114 13.89 10.05 -14.37
C GLN A 114 14.57 11.08 -13.46
N ARG A 115 13.79 11.84 -12.68
CA ARG A 115 14.29 12.80 -11.69
C ARG A 115 15.20 12.15 -10.64
N HIS A 116 14.88 10.93 -10.20
CA HIS A 116 15.74 10.18 -9.27
C HIS A 116 17.06 9.75 -9.92
N LEU A 117 17.03 9.26 -11.16
CA LEU A 117 18.24 8.88 -11.90
C LEU A 117 19.15 10.09 -12.14
N GLU A 118 18.58 11.24 -12.52
CA GLU A 118 19.30 12.50 -12.66
C GLU A 118 19.93 12.94 -11.33
N LYS A 119 19.21 12.79 -10.21
CA LYS A 119 19.73 13.14 -8.89
C LYS A 119 20.90 12.25 -8.47
N ILE A 120 20.85 10.95 -8.78
CA ILE A 120 21.96 10.02 -8.54
C ILE A 120 23.20 10.49 -9.30
N GLN A 121 23.04 10.86 -10.58
CA GLN A 121 24.15 11.37 -11.38
C GLN A 121 24.70 12.69 -10.82
N GLU A 122 23.82 13.60 -10.37
CA GLU A 122 24.22 14.88 -9.78
C GLU A 122 25.06 14.69 -8.50
N ILE A 123 24.59 13.85 -7.57
CA ILE A 123 25.28 13.58 -6.30
C ILE A 123 26.62 12.86 -6.53
N SER A 124 26.74 12.10 -7.62
CA SER A 124 27.94 11.36 -7.94
C SER A 124 29.05 12.22 -8.54
N ARG A 125 28.76 13.45 -8.97
CA ARG A 125 29.73 14.31 -9.68
C ARG A 125 30.98 14.58 -8.83
N GLY A 126 32.14 14.45 -9.47
CA GLY A 126 33.44 14.77 -8.86
C GLY A 126 34.11 13.60 -8.16
N ASP A 127 33.44 12.44 -8.04
CA ASP A 127 34.05 11.17 -7.64
C ASP A 127 33.95 10.17 -8.81
N ALA A 128 35.09 9.86 -9.42
CA ALA A 128 35.15 9.00 -10.60
C ALA A 128 34.61 7.58 -10.35
N GLY A 129 34.72 7.08 -9.12
CA GLY A 129 34.17 5.79 -8.71
C GLY A 129 32.64 5.85 -8.62
N MET A 130 32.11 6.87 -7.95
CA MET A 130 30.66 7.07 -7.85
C MET A 130 30.01 7.37 -9.20
N GLU A 131 30.65 8.18 -10.05
CA GLU A 131 30.14 8.45 -11.41
C GLU A 131 30.06 7.19 -12.25
N LYS A 132 31.07 6.31 -12.15
CA LYS A 132 31.03 5.00 -12.83
C LYS A 132 29.88 4.16 -12.27
N ALA A 133 29.76 4.04 -10.95
CA ALA A 133 28.69 3.27 -10.32
C ALA A 133 27.29 3.80 -10.70
N ALA A 134 27.10 5.11 -10.75
CA ALA A 134 25.85 5.74 -11.17
C ALA A 134 25.48 5.41 -12.62
N ARG A 135 26.46 5.43 -13.53
CA ARG A 135 26.24 5.01 -14.93
C ARG A 135 25.89 3.53 -15.02
N ASP A 136 26.66 2.67 -14.37
CA ASP A 136 26.46 1.22 -14.37
C ASP A 136 25.05 0.88 -13.84
N PHE A 137 24.63 1.51 -12.73
CA PHE A 137 23.26 1.38 -12.19
C PHE A 137 22.20 1.88 -13.17
N THR A 138 22.42 3.01 -13.85
CA THR A 138 21.45 3.54 -14.83
C THR A 138 21.23 2.54 -15.98
N PHE A 139 22.30 1.88 -16.44
CA PHE A 139 22.18 0.81 -17.46
C PHE A 139 21.42 -0.40 -16.93
N GLU A 140 21.73 -0.86 -15.72
CA GLU A 140 21.02 -1.96 -15.08
C GLU A 140 19.52 -1.66 -14.90
N ALA A 141 19.19 -0.46 -14.40
CA ALA A 141 17.81 -0.01 -14.25
C ALA A 141 17.07 -0.02 -15.59
N ALA A 142 17.69 0.48 -16.67
CA ALA A 142 17.08 0.47 -18.00
C ALA A 142 16.78 -0.96 -18.50
N HIS A 143 17.69 -1.90 -18.27
CA HIS A 143 17.48 -3.32 -18.60
C HIS A 143 16.30 -3.90 -17.81
N ASN A 144 16.31 -3.78 -16.48
CA ASN A 144 15.27 -4.34 -15.61
C ASN A 144 13.88 -3.77 -15.89
N ILE A 145 13.79 -2.46 -16.14
CA ILE A 145 12.53 -1.80 -16.49
C ILE A 145 12.02 -2.30 -17.85
N THR A 146 12.91 -2.43 -18.83
CA THR A 146 12.53 -2.92 -20.17
C THR A 146 12.01 -4.35 -20.10
N ASP A 147 12.70 -5.22 -19.37
CA ASP A 147 12.27 -6.62 -19.16
C ASP A 147 10.90 -6.69 -18.47
N GLY A 148 10.70 -5.90 -17.41
CA GLY A 148 9.42 -5.82 -16.71
C GLY A 148 8.27 -5.32 -17.59
N LEU A 149 8.53 -4.30 -18.42
CA LEU A 149 7.56 -3.79 -19.40
C LEU A 149 7.22 -4.86 -20.45
N LEU A 150 8.23 -5.57 -20.98
CA LEU A 150 8.00 -6.66 -21.93
C LEU A 150 7.18 -7.80 -21.32
N ALA A 151 7.45 -8.17 -20.07
CA ALA A 151 6.66 -9.16 -19.34
C ALA A 151 5.20 -8.74 -19.16
N SER A 152 4.93 -7.45 -18.95
CA SER A 152 3.57 -6.92 -18.81
C SER A 152 2.72 -7.07 -20.08
N LEU A 153 3.34 -7.12 -21.27
CA LEU A 153 2.65 -7.34 -22.54
C LEU A 153 2.06 -8.75 -22.66
N GLY A 154 2.62 -9.73 -21.94
CA GLY A 154 2.17 -11.14 -21.96
C GLY A 154 0.94 -11.44 -21.10
N ASN A 155 0.58 -10.54 -20.17
CA ASN A 155 -0.47 -10.75 -19.17
C ASN A 155 -1.58 -9.70 -19.32
N VAL A 156 -2.44 -9.85 -20.34
CA VAL A 156 -3.61 -8.96 -20.49
C VAL A 156 -4.88 -9.66 -19.98
N MET A 157 -5.33 -9.27 -18.79
CA MET A 157 -6.73 -9.41 -18.38
C MET A 157 -7.24 -8.04 -17.92
N PRO A 158 -8.25 -7.45 -18.58
CA PRO A 158 -8.79 -6.18 -18.16
C PRO A 158 -9.77 -6.38 -17.00
N LYS A 159 -9.59 -5.65 -15.91
CA LYS A 159 -10.69 -5.22 -15.04
C LYS A 159 -10.50 -3.73 -14.76
N GLN A 160 -11.56 -2.95 -14.97
CA GLN A 160 -11.63 -1.58 -14.46
C GLN A 160 -11.73 -1.67 -12.94
N GLU A 161 -10.76 -1.06 -12.25
CA GLU A 161 -10.81 -0.85 -10.82
C GLU A 161 -11.24 0.60 -10.54
N ASN A 162 -12.08 0.78 -9.53
CA ASN A 162 -12.52 2.11 -9.08
C ASN A 162 -11.31 2.93 -8.63
N GLU A 163 -11.30 4.22 -8.95
CA GLU A 163 -10.26 5.16 -8.49
C GLU A 163 -10.27 5.24 -6.95
N GLU A 164 -9.18 4.81 -6.31
CA GLU A 164 -9.03 4.91 -4.87
C GLU A 164 -8.44 6.28 -4.48
N LEU A 165 -9.14 7.02 -3.62
CA LEU A 165 -8.72 8.33 -3.12
C LEU A 165 -7.41 8.29 -2.30
N LEU A 166 -7.07 7.13 -1.72
CA LEU A 166 -5.86 6.93 -0.92
C LEU A 166 -5.14 5.64 -1.34
N THR A 167 -3.98 5.80 -1.99
CA THR A 167 -3.06 4.69 -2.27
C THR A 167 -1.98 4.66 -1.20
N VAL A 168 -1.80 3.50 -0.57
CA VAL A 168 -0.71 3.27 0.40
C VAL A 168 0.16 2.16 -0.18
N SER A 169 1.41 2.50 -0.50
CA SER A 169 2.40 1.55 -0.99
C SER A 169 3.36 1.18 0.13
N ALA A 170 3.56 -0.12 0.36
CA ALA A 170 4.57 -0.63 1.29
C ALA A 170 5.90 -0.89 0.54
N PRO A 171 7.06 -0.88 1.22
CA PRO A 171 8.35 -1.18 0.59
C PRO A 171 8.38 -2.57 -0.05
N SER A 172 8.97 -2.71 -1.23
CA SER A 172 8.89 -3.90 -2.13
C SER A 172 9.27 -5.26 -1.51
N ASP A 173 9.99 -5.30 -0.38
CA ASP A 173 10.21 -6.53 0.40
C ASP A 173 8.98 -6.95 1.24
N SER A 174 7.87 -6.22 1.16
CA SER A 174 6.58 -6.67 1.66
C SER A 174 6.06 -7.75 0.72
N LYS A 175 6.13 -9.02 1.15
CA LYS A 175 5.15 -10.01 0.71
C LYS A 175 3.79 -9.32 0.74
N GLU A 176 3.09 -9.36 -0.38
CA GLU A 176 1.78 -8.76 -0.57
C GLU A 176 0.95 -8.95 0.70
N LEU A 177 0.30 -7.86 1.14
CA LEU A 177 -0.71 -7.95 2.18
C LEU A 177 -1.60 -9.16 1.85
N PRO A 178 -1.91 -10.05 2.82
CA PRO A 178 -2.65 -11.27 2.53
C PRO A 178 -3.86 -10.94 1.65
N GLU A 179 -3.96 -11.57 0.47
CA GLU A 179 -4.93 -11.23 -0.58
C GLU A 179 -6.38 -11.21 -0.07
N ASP A 180 -6.64 -11.97 1.00
CA ASP A 180 -7.92 -12.06 1.71
C ASP A 180 -8.36 -10.75 2.42
N CYS A 181 -7.48 -9.75 2.53
CA CYS A 181 -7.75 -8.46 3.15
C CYS A 181 -7.81 -7.28 2.16
N SER A 182 -7.64 -7.52 0.85
CA SER A 182 -7.74 -6.46 -0.16
C SER A 182 -9.21 -6.11 -0.44
N PRO A 183 -9.62 -4.83 -0.30
CA PRO A 183 -10.97 -4.37 -0.65
C PRO A 183 -11.36 -4.69 -2.10
N ALA A 184 -10.38 -4.71 -3.01
CA ALA A 184 -10.58 -5.06 -4.42
C ALA A 184 -10.93 -6.54 -4.61
N THR A 185 -10.37 -7.45 -3.79
CA THR A 185 -10.71 -8.88 -3.80
C THR A 185 -12.14 -9.10 -3.29
N LEU A 186 -12.55 -8.36 -2.26
CA LEU A 186 -13.90 -8.41 -1.68
C LEU A 186 -14.95 -7.86 -2.64
N SER A 187 -14.70 -6.71 -3.25
CA SER A 187 -15.60 -6.13 -4.25
C SER A 187 -15.77 -7.04 -5.47
N LYS A 188 -14.69 -7.69 -5.94
CA LYS A 188 -14.76 -8.66 -7.06
C LYS A 188 -15.52 -9.96 -6.69
N GLN A 189 -15.40 -10.45 -5.46
CA GLN A 189 -16.14 -11.64 -4.99
C GLN A 189 -17.63 -11.36 -4.81
N LEU A 190 -17.99 -10.13 -4.45
CA LEU A 190 -19.39 -9.68 -4.29
C LEU A 190 -20.08 -9.43 -5.64
N CYS A 191 -19.39 -8.86 -6.64
CA CYS A 191 -19.98 -8.60 -7.96
C CYS A 191 -20.21 -9.85 -8.84
N HIS A 192 -19.59 -10.98 -8.53
CA HIS A 192 -19.73 -12.22 -9.35
C HIS A 192 -20.95 -13.08 -8.97
N HIS A 193 -21.77 -12.66 -8.00
CA HIS A 193 -22.98 -13.38 -7.61
C HIS A 193 -24.28 -12.81 -8.21
N GLU A 194 -24.22 -11.79 -9.08
CA GLU A 194 -25.38 -11.23 -9.81
C GLU A 194 -25.61 -11.88 -11.20
N LYS A 195 -25.43 -13.20 -11.34
CA LYS A 195 -25.94 -13.95 -12.50
C LYS A 195 -26.67 -15.21 -12.11
#